data_AF-A0A7V7XLF1-F1
#
_entry.id   AF-A0A7V7XLF1-F1
#
_cell.length_a   1.000
_cell.length_b   1.000
_cell.length_c   1.000
_cell.angle_alpha   90.00
_cell.angle_beta   90.00
_cell.angle_gamma   90.00
#
_symmetry.space_group_name_H-M   'P 1'
#
loop_
_entity.id
_entity.type
_entity.pdbx_description
1 polymer ?
#
loop_
_entity_poly.entity_id
_entity_poly.type
_entity_poly.pdbx_seq_one_letter_code
_entity_poly.pdbx_strand_id
1 'polypeptide(L)'
;GSTGSNLGRADHLDHRHLAARAEQSRHGEAVVSYVGWDGAAEGAILTRDRSRPAWDRVVESLRRHCRVVLLTGAEHPNGYRRHVDEVHAGVPPEAKAAVIRRLKTQGRVAMIGDGSNDAPALAEADLGIAFGAPTALAAEAADIVIPGKRLERVLEAFLLIGVTRRRIRQNLGWALAYNAIAIPLAATGMLSPLVAAVAMSLSSILVVANAARPILGKDPFEGQGEDEGGERPAPVPGAPSSAR
;
A
#
# COMPACT_ATOMS: atom_id res chain seq x y z
N GLY A 1 -63.02 14.39 35.13
CA GLY A 1 -62.05 13.59 34.36
C GLY A 1 -61.37 14.53 33.39
N SER A 2 -60.06 14.77 33.43
CA SER A 2 -58.94 13.82 33.36
C SER A 2 -58.95 13.00 32.06
N THR A 3 -58.31 13.54 31.02
CA THR A 3 -57.55 12.71 30.08
C THR A 3 -56.36 13.53 29.59
N GLY A 4 -55.20 13.22 30.14
CA GLY A 4 -53.90 13.69 29.67
C GLY A 4 -53.22 12.64 28.80
N SER A 5 -52.12 13.10 28.18
CA SER A 5 -50.87 12.38 27.89
C SER A 5 -50.93 11.11 27.04
N ASN A 6 -50.37 11.20 25.84
CA ASN A 6 -49.16 10.44 25.48
C ASN A 6 -48.62 10.92 24.11
N LEU A 7 -47.93 12.06 24.13
CA LEU A 7 -46.94 12.35 23.10
C LEU A 7 -45.65 11.70 23.59
N GLY A 8 -45.27 10.60 22.93
CA GLY A 8 -44.14 9.76 23.28
C GLY A 8 -42.88 10.61 23.47
N ARG A 9 -42.33 10.52 24.69
CA ARG A 9 -40.98 10.93 25.06
C ARG A 9 -40.01 10.48 23.96
N ALA A 10 -39.42 11.45 23.26
CA ALA A 10 -38.12 11.23 22.67
C ALA A 10 -37.18 10.89 23.82
N ASP A 11 -36.62 9.68 23.80
CA ASP A 11 -35.57 9.28 24.73
C ASP A 11 -34.42 10.27 24.60
N HIS A 12 -34.37 11.24 25.50
CA HIS A 12 -33.15 11.99 25.80
C HIS A 12 -32.11 10.94 26.18
N LEU A 13 -31.26 10.58 25.22
CA LEU A 13 -30.09 9.77 25.46
C LEU A 13 -29.22 10.52 26.47
N ASP A 14 -29.25 10.05 27.71
CA ASP A 14 -28.56 10.66 28.85
C ASP A 14 -27.09 10.94 28.48
N HIS A 15 -26.69 12.22 28.47
CA HIS A 15 -25.36 12.67 28.06
C HIS A 15 -24.24 11.94 28.84
N ARG A 16 -24.54 11.44 30.04
CA ARG A 16 -23.64 10.63 30.86
C ARG A 16 -23.37 9.25 30.26
N HIS A 17 -24.34 8.62 29.59
CA HIS A 17 -24.13 7.33 28.91
C HIS A 17 -23.32 7.46 27.61
N LEU A 18 -23.49 8.56 26.87
CA LEU A 18 -22.67 8.87 25.70
C LEU A 18 -21.23 9.19 26.10
N ALA A 19 -21.04 9.98 27.17
CA ALA A 19 -19.72 10.27 27.74
C ALA A 19 -19.03 9.00 28.28
N ALA A 20 -19.74 8.15 29.02
CA ALA A 20 -19.20 6.90 29.56
C ALA A 20 -18.80 5.91 28.45
N ARG A 21 -19.63 5.71 27.41
CA ARG A 21 -19.28 4.84 26.26
C ARG A 21 -18.12 5.38 25.44
N ALA A 22 -18.02 6.70 25.30
CA ALA A 22 -16.91 7.36 24.64
C ALA A 22 -15.61 7.24 25.47
N GLU A 23 -15.67 7.45 26.80
CA GLU A 23 -14.54 7.27 27.72
C GLU A 23 -14.06 5.81 27.79
N GLN A 24 -14.98 4.84 27.74
CA GLN A 24 -14.61 3.43 27.67
C GLN A 24 -13.92 3.10 26.33
N SER A 25 -14.30 3.79 25.26
CA SER A 25 -13.70 3.68 23.93
C SER A 25 -12.41 4.52 23.75
N ARG A 26 -12.11 5.45 24.68
CA ARG A 26 -10.82 6.18 24.75
C ARG A 26 -9.63 5.28 25.04
N HIS A 27 -9.84 3.97 25.26
CA HIS A 27 -8.80 2.95 25.30
C HIS A 27 -8.10 2.71 23.93
N GLY A 28 -8.11 3.70 23.04
CA GLY A 28 -7.10 3.91 22.01
C GLY A 28 -7.46 3.41 20.60
N GLU A 29 -8.50 2.61 20.42
CA GLU A 29 -8.77 2.00 19.11
C GLU A 29 -9.88 2.69 18.30
N ALA A 30 -10.63 3.62 18.88
CA ALA A 30 -11.72 4.27 18.17
C ALA A 30 -11.71 5.79 18.36
N VAL A 31 -11.90 6.51 17.26
CA VAL A 31 -12.19 7.94 17.23
C VAL A 31 -13.67 8.12 17.47
N VAL A 32 -14.04 8.95 18.45
CA VAL A 32 -15.43 9.25 18.79
C VAL A 32 -15.76 10.66 18.30
N SER A 33 -16.66 10.76 17.32
CA SER A 33 -17.16 12.02 16.80
C SER A 33 -18.56 12.27 17.35
N TYR A 34 -18.74 13.37 18.09
CA TYR A 34 -20.07 13.76 18.59
C TYR A 34 -20.86 14.49 17.49
N VAL A 35 -22.15 14.22 17.41
CA VAL A 35 -23.08 14.89 16.49
C VAL A 35 -24.20 15.51 17.32
N GLY A 36 -24.56 16.75 17.01
CA GLY A 36 -25.52 17.53 17.79
C GLY A 36 -25.92 18.84 17.11
N TRP A 37 -27.01 19.43 17.58
CA TRP A 37 -27.55 20.71 17.13
C TRP A 37 -27.84 21.61 18.35
N ASP A 38 -27.88 22.93 18.15
CA ASP A 38 -28.17 23.91 19.20
C ASP A 38 -27.28 23.80 20.46
N GLY A 39 -26.03 23.38 20.28
CA GLY A 39 -25.07 23.20 21.37
C GLY A 39 -25.28 21.94 22.22
N ALA A 40 -26.26 21.09 21.90
CA ALA A 40 -26.51 19.81 22.56
C ALA A 40 -26.00 18.64 21.71
N ALA A 41 -25.20 17.75 22.31
CA ALA A 41 -24.78 16.51 21.66
C ALA A 41 -25.91 15.47 21.72
N GLU A 42 -26.45 15.10 20.56
CA GLU A 42 -27.56 14.15 20.38
C GLU A 42 -27.08 12.72 20.10
N GLY A 43 -25.83 12.55 19.68
CA GLY A 43 -25.26 11.25 19.38
C GLY A 43 -23.74 11.24 19.30
N ALA A 44 -23.18 10.04 19.16
CA ALA A 44 -21.77 9.81 18.93
C ALA A 44 -21.56 8.74 17.86
N ILE A 45 -20.67 9.02 16.91
CA ILE A 45 -20.20 8.10 15.89
C ILE A 45 -18.85 7.56 16.36
N LEU A 46 -18.75 6.24 16.48
CA LEU A 46 -17.49 5.56 16.78
C LEU A 46 -16.86 5.08 15.47
N THR A 47 -15.65 5.53 15.16
CA THR A 47 -14.90 5.11 13.99
C THR A 47 -13.62 4.40 14.43
N ARG A 48 -13.45 3.15 14.02
CA ARG A 48 -12.23 2.36 14.24
C ARG A 48 -11.56 2.13 12.89
N ASP A 49 -10.26 2.38 12.83
CA ASP A 49 -9.46 1.98 11.69
C ASP A 49 -9.18 0.47 11.77
N ARG A 50 -9.34 -0.23 10.64
CA ARG A 50 -9.06 -1.67 10.53
C ARG A 50 -7.99 -1.87 9.47
N SER A 51 -6.94 -2.58 9.86
CA SER A 51 -5.90 -3.00 8.92
C SER A 51 -6.51 -3.82 7.78
N ARG A 52 -5.95 -3.66 6.59
CA ARG A 52 -6.34 -4.49 5.44
C ARG A 52 -6.06 -5.97 5.71
N PRO A 53 -6.82 -6.89 5.10
CA PRO A 53 -6.48 -8.30 5.09
C PRO A 53 -5.01 -8.51 4.68
N ALA A 54 -4.36 -9.48 5.29
CA ALA A 54 -2.94 -9.82 5.09
C ALA A 54 -1.91 -8.73 5.44
N TRP A 55 -2.29 -7.63 6.09
CA TRP A 55 -1.37 -6.58 6.56
C TRP A 55 -0.16 -7.15 7.32
N ASP A 56 -0.41 -7.94 8.37
CA ASP A 56 0.66 -8.47 9.23
C ASP A 56 1.62 -9.35 8.42
N ARG A 57 1.09 -10.26 7.60
CA ARG A 57 1.87 -11.15 6.72
C ARG A 57 2.75 -10.37 5.75
N VAL A 58 2.21 -9.31 5.13
CA VAL A 58 2.94 -8.49 4.16
C VAL A 58 4.05 -7.72 4.85
N VAL A 59 3.75 -7.06 5.96
CA VAL A 59 4.72 -6.27 6.71
C VAL A 59 5.84 -7.15 7.27
N GLU A 60 5.52 -8.29 7.89
CA GLU A 60 6.52 -9.25 8.37
C GLU A 60 7.41 -9.77 7.24
N SER A 61 6.82 -10.00 6.06
CA SER A 61 7.58 -10.44 4.89
C SER A 61 8.55 -9.36 4.40
N LEU A 62 8.13 -8.10 4.40
CA LEU A 62 8.99 -6.96 4.06
C LEU A 62 10.10 -6.75 5.09
N ARG A 63 9.80 -6.88 6.39
CA ARG A 63 10.78 -6.71 7.48
C ARG A 63 11.96 -7.66 7.43
N ARG A 64 11.80 -8.83 6.80
CA ARG A 64 12.93 -9.75 6.55
C ARG A 64 13.98 -9.20 5.58
N HIS A 65 13.64 -8.16 4.80
CA HIS A 65 14.47 -7.65 3.71
C HIS A 65 14.74 -6.15 3.79
N CYS A 66 13.88 -5.37 4.45
CA CYS A 66 14.03 -3.93 4.59
C CYS A 66 13.46 -3.41 5.91
N ARG A 67 13.84 -2.18 6.29
CA ARG A 67 13.22 -1.45 7.39
C ARG A 67 11.85 -0.95 6.95
N VAL A 68 10.80 -1.28 7.71
CA VAL A 68 9.43 -0.83 7.45
C VAL A 68 9.08 0.33 8.37
N VAL A 69 8.75 1.48 7.77
CA VAL A 69 8.36 2.70 8.47
C VAL A 69 6.90 3.01 8.17
N LEU A 70 6.08 3.19 9.21
CA LEU A 70 4.70 3.65 9.07
C LEU A 70 4.64 5.17 9.14
N LEU A 71 4.10 5.79 8.09
CA LEU A 71 3.87 7.23 8.01
C LEU A 71 2.37 7.52 8.00
N THR A 72 1.85 8.16 9.05
CA THR A 72 0.41 8.35 9.23
C THR A 72 0.07 9.73 9.79
N GLY A 73 -1.06 10.27 9.33
CA GLY A 73 -1.63 11.50 9.88
C GLY A 73 -2.40 11.28 11.18
N ALA A 74 -2.70 10.02 11.55
CA ALA A 74 -3.36 9.72 12.82
C ALA A 74 -2.41 9.97 14.00
N GLU A 75 -2.88 10.62 15.06
CA GLU A 75 -2.11 10.83 16.28
C GLU A 75 -1.85 9.51 17.04
N HIS A 76 -2.81 8.59 16.95
CA HIS A 76 -2.80 7.32 17.68
C HIS A 76 -2.98 6.13 16.71
N PRO A 77 -1.93 5.73 15.97
CA PRO A 77 -1.97 4.57 15.05
C PRO A 77 -1.90 3.23 15.80
N ASN A 78 -2.81 3.05 16.74
CA ASN A 78 -2.91 1.84 17.57
C ASN A 78 -3.26 0.64 16.67
N GLY A 79 -2.68 -0.53 16.95
CA GLY A 79 -2.79 -1.74 16.11
C GLY A 79 -1.65 -1.91 15.10
N TYR A 80 -1.16 -0.83 14.47
CA TYR A 80 -0.11 -0.94 13.45
C TYR A 80 1.32 -0.95 14.02
N ARG A 81 1.53 -0.29 15.17
CA ARG A 81 2.87 -0.09 15.75
C ARG A 81 3.65 -1.38 16.02
N ARG A 82 2.96 -2.47 16.39
CA ARG A 82 3.62 -3.73 16.76
C ARG A 82 4.29 -4.43 15.57
N HIS A 83 3.83 -4.13 14.36
CA HIS A 83 4.24 -4.84 13.16
C HIS A 83 5.32 -4.10 12.36
N VAL A 84 5.62 -2.83 12.65
CA VAL A 84 6.62 -2.02 11.91
C VAL A 84 7.86 -1.69 12.76
N ASP A 85 8.94 -1.23 12.12
CA ASP A 85 10.20 -0.88 12.80
C ASP A 85 10.18 0.55 13.38
N GLU A 86 9.50 1.48 12.69
CA GLU A 86 9.40 2.89 13.09
C GLU A 86 8.02 3.45 12.71
N VAL A 87 7.53 4.41 13.49
CA VAL A 87 6.22 5.03 13.28
C VAL A 87 6.35 6.54 13.41
N HIS A 88 5.94 7.25 12.36
CA HIS A 88 5.74 8.69 12.36
C HIS A 88 4.23 8.98 12.34
N ALA A 89 3.69 9.35 13.50
CA ALA A 89 2.28 9.67 13.72
C ALA A 89 2.03 11.18 13.64
N GLY A 90 0.80 11.58 13.35
CA GLY A 90 0.41 13.00 13.27
C GLY A 90 1.11 13.78 12.16
N VAL A 91 1.58 13.11 11.10
CA VAL A 91 2.29 13.78 10.00
C VAL A 91 1.29 14.36 8.99
N PRO A 92 1.24 15.69 8.82
CA PRO A 92 0.34 16.30 7.83
C PRO A 92 0.83 15.99 6.40
N PRO A 93 -0.07 16.01 5.39
CA PRO A 93 0.25 15.68 4.00
C PRO A 93 1.48 16.40 3.46
N GLU A 94 1.62 17.70 3.76
CA GLU A 94 2.69 18.57 3.28
C GLU A 94 4.05 18.19 3.88
N ALA A 95 4.05 17.60 5.08
CA ALA A 95 5.27 17.16 5.77
C ALA A 95 5.71 15.74 5.37
N LYS A 96 4.84 14.94 4.75
CA LYS A 96 5.18 13.55 4.38
C LYS A 96 6.39 13.47 3.45
N ALA A 97 6.46 14.34 2.43
CA ALA A 97 7.60 14.38 1.51
C ALA A 97 8.91 14.75 2.22
N ALA A 98 8.87 15.63 3.23
CA ALA A 98 10.05 15.96 4.03
C ALA A 98 10.53 14.76 4.86
N VAL A 99 9.62 13.95 5.39
CA VAL A 99 9.97 12.70 6.07
C VAL A 99 10.63 11.71 5.12
N ILE A 100 10.08 11.53 3.91
CA ILE A 100 10.70 10.68 2.87
C ILE A 100 12.11 11.18 2.53
N ARG A 101 12.28 12.49 2.29
CA ARG A 101 13.60 13.10 2.02
C ARG A 101 14.61 12.81 3.14
N ARG A 102 14.20 12.90 4.40
CA ARG A 102 15.03 12.54 5.56
C ARG A 102 15.39 11.05 5.54
N LEU A 103 14.42 10.17 5.31
CA LEU A 103 14.66 8.72 5.24
C LEU A 103 15.61 8.34 4.10
N LYS A 104 15.55 9.05 2.97
CA LYS A 104 16.45 8.84 1.82
C LYS A 104 17.93 9.09 2.14
N THR A 105 18.22 9.92 3.14
CA THR A 105 19.61 10.10 3.62
C THR A 105 20.18 8.84 4.28
N GLN A 106 19.31 7.90 4.69
CA GLN A 106 19.69 6.65 5.37
C GLN A 106 19.72 5.45 4.42
N GLY A 107 19.20 5.58 3.20
CA GLY A 107 19.12 4.50 2.24
C GLY A 107 18.02 4.74 1.19
N ARG A 108 17.84 3.77 0.29
CA ARG A 108 16.77 3.86 -0.71
C ARG A 108 15.40 3.67 -0.07
N VAL A 109 14.44 4.50 -0.44
CA VAL A 109 13.08 4.49 0.12
C VAL A 109 12.08 4.11 -0.96
N ALA A 110 11.32 3.04 -0.70
CA ALA A 110 10.09 2.76 -1.43
C ALA A 110 8.90 3.22 -0.58
N MET A 111 8.02 4.04 -1.15
CA MET A 111 6.80 4.51 -0.49
C MET A 111 5.58 3.81 -1.08
N ILE A 112 4.68 3.35 -0.22
CA ILE A 112 3.39 2.78 -0.61
C ILE A 112 2.29 3.67 -0.02
N GLY A 113 1.36 4.15 -0.87
CA GLY A 113 0.28 5.04 -0.46
C GLY A 113 -0.99 4.82 -1.29
N ASP A 114 -2.13 5.31 -0.78
CA ASP A 114 -3.42 5.25 -1.49
C ASP A 114 -3.70 6.51 -2.31
N GLY A 115 -2.87 7.54 -2.14
CA GLY A 115 -2.81 8.64 -3.07
C GLY A 115 -3.76 9.81 -2.84
N SER A 116 -4.61 9.79 -1.82
CA SER A 116 -5.44 10.96 -1.50
C SER A 116 -4.59 12.16 -1.09
N ASN A 117 -3.57 11.91 -0.25
CA ASN A 117 -2.70 12.93 0.34
C ASN A 117 -1.20 12.60 0.18
N ASP A 118 -0.88 11.57 -0.60
CA ASP A 118 0.45 10.95 -0.62
C ASP A 118 1.24 11.27 -1.89
N ALA A 119 0.63 11.90 -2.90
CA ALA A 119 1.27 12.10 -4.21
C ALA A 119 2.64 12.81 -4.13
N PRO A 120 2.83 13.92 -3.37
CA PRO A 120 4.14 14.54 -3.24
C PRO A 120 5.20 13.63 -2.60
N ALA A 121 4.78 12.78 -1.67
CA ALA A 121 5.68 11.87 -0.97
C ALA A 121 5.99 10.63 -1.83
N LEU A 122 5.04 10.16 -2.64
CA LEU A 122 5.25 9.11 -3.65
C LEU A 122 6.29 9.56 -4.69
N ALA A 123 6.16 10.78 -5.21
CA ALA A 123 7.11 11.35 -6.17
C ALA A 123 8.50 11.61 -5.58
N GLU A 124 8.60 11.85 -4.26
CA GLU A 124 9.89 12.06 -3.58
C GLU A 124 10.64 10.74 -3.33
N ALA A 125 9.94 9.60 -3.25
CA ALA A 125 10.55 8.30 -2.99
C ALA A 125 11.49 7.85 -4.13
N ASP A 126 12.38 6.90 -3.86
CA ASP A 126 13.17 6.25 -4.94
C ASP A 126 12.32 5.24 -5.72
N LEU A 127 11.20 4.81 -5.13
CA LEU A 127 10.16 4.01 -5.76
C LEU A 127 8.80 4.35 -5.12
N GLY A 128 7.94 5.05 -5.86
CA GLY A 128 6.56 5.34 -5.47
C GLY A 128 5.61 4.23 -5.92
N ILE A 129 4.83 3.67 -5.00
CA ILE A 129 3.82 2.64 -5.28
C ILE A 129 2.44 3.15 -4.84
N ALA A 130 1.58 3.41 -5.81
CA ALA A 130 0.17 3.71 -5.57
C ALA A 130 -0.63 2.40 -5.48
N PHE A 131 -1.36 2.19 -4.39
CA PHE A 131 -2.10 0.96 -4.13
C PHE A 131 -3.61 1.22 -3.98
N GLY A 132 -4.43 0.30 -4.50
CA GLY A 132 -5.87 0.29 -4.25
C GLY A 132 -6.67 0.96 -5.36
N ALA A 133 -7.33 2.04 -5.00
CA ALA A 133 -8.07 2.92 -5.91
C ALA A 133 -7.44 4.32 -5.85
N PRO A 134 -6.22 4.49 -6.39
CA PRO A 134 -5.49 5.73 -6.22
C PRO A 134 -6.16 6.89 -6.97
N THR A 135 -5.98 8.09 -6.42
CA THR A 135 -6.37 9.32 -7.13
C THR A 135 -5.57 9.46 -8.43
N ALA A 136 -6.09 10.24 -9.39
CA ALA A 136 -5.37 10.52 -10.64
C ALA A 136 -3.99 11.11 -10.36
N LEU A 137 -3.90 12.05 -9.40
CA LEU A 137 -2.66 12.69 -9.01
C LEU A 137 -1.63 11.70 -8.46
N ALA A 138 -2.06 10.71 -7.67
CA ALA A 138 -1.15 9.71 -7.13
C ALA A 138 -0.76 8.64 -8.14
N ALA A 139 -1.66 8.29 -9.06
CA ALA A 139 -1.33 7.40 -10.17
C ALA A 139 -0.28 8.04 -11.10
N GLU A 140 -0.35 9.35 -11.31
CA GLU A 140 0.64 10.12 -12.08
C GLU A 140 1.97 10.27 -11.34
N ALA A 141 1.92 10.44 -10.01
CA ALA A 141 3.11 10.62 -9.18
C ALA A 141 3.87 9.31 -8.87
N ALA A 142 3.23 8.15 -9.02
CA ALA A 142 3.83 6.86 -8.66
C ALA A 142 4.50 6.17 -9.85
N ASP A 143 5.59 5.45 -9.57
CA ASP A 143 6.27 4.61 -10.57
C ASP A 143 5.50 3.31 -10.87
N ILE A 144 4.75 2.81 -9.86
CA ILE A 144 3.98 1.57 -9.94
C ILE A 144 2.57 1.81 -9.42
N VAL A 145 1.56 1.38 -10.20
CA VAL A 145 0.17 1.37 -9.77
C VAL A 145 -0.32 -0.06 -9.61
N ILE A 146 -0.75 -0.42 -8.41
CA ILE A 146 -1.29 -1.75 -8.07
C ILE A 146 -2.79 -1.61 -7.77
N PRO A 147 -3.67 -1.87 -8.74
CA PRO A 147 -5.10 -1.79 -8.53
C PRO A 147 -5.63 -3.00 -7.75
N GLY A 148 -6.72 -2.76 -6.99
CA GLY A 148 -7.48 -3.81 -6.31
C GLY A 148 -7.31 -3.82 -4.80
N LYS A 149 -7.78 -4.88 -4.12
CA LYS A 149 -7.82 -4.95 -2.65
C LYS A 149 -6.73 -5.81 -2.02
N ARG A 150 -6.08 -6.68 -2.80
CA ARG A 150 -5.07 -7.66 -2.35
C ARG A 150 -3.71 -6.99 -2.11
N LEU A 151 -3.37 -6.78 -0.84
CA LEU A 151 -2.11 -6.13 -0.43
C LEU A 151 -0.88 -6.97 -0.78
N GLU A 152 -1.03 -8.29 -0.91
CA GLU A 152 0.03 -9.24 -1.26
C GLU A 152 0.66 -8.96 -2.62
N ARG A 153 -0.07 -8.30 -3.53
CA ARG A 153 0.47 -7.86 -4.83
C ARG A 153 1.65 -6.91 -4.70
N VAL A 154 1.79 -6.22 -3.58
CA VAL A 154 2.99 -5.42 -3.27
C VAL A 154 4.22 -6.32 -3.17
N LEU A 155 4.10 -7.49 -2.52
CA LEU A 155 5.21 -8.46 -2.44
C LEU A 155 5.56 -9.01 -3.82
N GLU A 156 4.54 -9.34 -4.64
CA GLU A 156 4.73 -9.78 -6.02
C GLU A 156 5.50 -8.73 -6.85
N ALA A 157 5.16 -7.44 -6.70
CA ALA A 157 5.87 -6.35 -7.36
C ALA A 157 7.36 -6.30 -6.95
N PHE A 158 7.67 -6.41 -5.65
CA PHE A 158 9.07 -6.44 -5.19
C PHE A 158 9.83 -7.68 -5.69
N LEU A 159 9.18 -8.84 -5.73
CA LEU A 159 9.76 -10.07 -6.29
C LEU A 159 10.07 -9.90 -7.78
N LEU A 160 9.13 -9.34 -8.55
CA LEU A 160 9.28 -9.08 -9.97
C LEU A 160 10.44 -8.12 -10.25
N ILE A 161 10.55 -7.03 -9.47
CA ILE A 161 11.67 -6.09 -9.54
C ILE A 161 13.00 -6.81 -9.27
N GLY A 162 13.05 -7.65 -8.24
CA GLY A 162 14.25 -8.42 -7.88
C GLY A 162 14.70 -9.38 -8.99
N VAL A 163 13.77 -10.16 -9.55
CA VAL A 163 14.06 -11.10 -10.64
C VAL A 163 14.51 -10.35 -11.90
N THR A 164 13.82 -9.28 -12.25
CA THR A 164 14.16 -8.44 -13.41
C THR A 164 15.57 -7.87 -13.27
N ARG A 165 15.91 -7.32 -12.10
CA ARG A 165 17.25 -6.79 -11.82
C ARG A 165 18.34 -7.87 -11.94
N ARG A 166 18.06 -9.10 -11.49
CA ARG A 166 18.99 -10.23 -11.64
C ARG A 166 19.25 -10.55 -13.12
N ARG A 167 18.21 -10.58 -13.96
CA ARG A 167 18.35 -10.82 -15.40
C ARG A 167 19.14 -9.71 -16.10
N ILE A 168 18.87 -8.45 -15.77
CA ILE A 168 19.63 -7.31 -16.30
C ILE A 168 21.12 -7.44 -15.96
N ARG A 169 21.46 -7.79 -14.71
CA ARG A 169 22.86 -8.00 -14.30
C ARG A 169 23.54 -9.16 -15.04
N GLN A 170 22.80 -10.24 -15.29
CA GLN A 170 23.32 -11.36 -16.09
C GLN A 170 23.60 -10.95 -17.53
N ASN A 171 22.66 -10.27 -18.18
CA ASN A 171 22.81 -9.82 -19.57
C ASN A 171 23.97 -8.84 -19.71
N LEU A 172 24.10 -7.88 -18.78
CA LEU A 172 25.23 -6.95 -18.76
C LEU A 172 26.56 -7.66 -18.50
N GLY A 173 26.57 -8.65 -17.60
CA GLY A 173 27.75 -9.50 -17.35
C GLY A 173 28.21 -10.24 -18.61
N TRP A 174 27.28 -10.82 -19.37
CA TRP A 174 27.58 -11.47 -20.64
C TRP A 174 28.13 -10.52 -21.69
N ALA A 175 27.54 -9.33 -21.82
CA ALA A 175 28.01 -8.30 -22.75
C ALA A 175 29.44 -7.85 -22.42
N LEU A 176 29.74 -7.61 -21.14
CA LEU A 176 31.07 -7.23 -20.68
C LEU A 176 32.08 -8.37 -20.90
N ALA A 177 31.73 -9.62 -20.59
CA ALA A 177 32.60 -10.77 -20.79
C ALA A 177 32.94 -10.98 -22.28
N TYR A 178 31.95 -10.85 -23.16
CA TYR A 178 32.16 -10.91 -24.60
C TYR A 178 33.15 -9.84 -25.06
N ASN A 179 32.94 -8.57 -24.69
CA ASN A 179 33.84 -7.49 -25.09
C ASN A 179 35.25 -7.66 -24.52
N ALA A 180 35.38 -8.14 -23.28
CA ALA A 180 36.66 -8.41 -22.64
C ALA A 180 37.49 -9.48 -23.37
N ILE A 181 36.85 -10.44 -24.05
CA ILE A 181 37.51 -11.47 -24.85
C ILE A 181 37.72 -11.01 -26.30
N ALA A 182 36.67 -10.45 -26.92
CA ALA A 182 36.67 -10.10 -28.34
C ALA A 182 37.67 -8.98 -28.68
N ILE A 183 37.81 -7.96 -27.83
CA ILE A 183 38.71 -6.83 -28.10
C ILE A 183 40.19 -7.28 -28.14
N PRO A 184 40.72 -8.00 -27.12
CA PRO A 184 42.08 -8.53 -27.21
C PRO A 184 42.29 -9.47 -28.40
N LEU A 185 41.32 -10.34 -28.69
CA LEU A 185 41.44 -11.31 -29.78
C LEU A 185 41.41 -10.65 -31.17
N ALA A 186 40.66 -9.54 -31.30
CA ALA A 186 40.68 -8.71 -32.49
C ALA A 186 42.00 -7.95 -32.63
N ALA A 187 42.56 -7.45 -31.52
CA ALA A 187 43.85 -6.77 -31.51
C ALA A 187 45.02 -7.71 -31.88
N THR A 188 44.93 -9.01 -31.57
CA THR A 188 45.89 -10.02 -32.01
C THR A 188 45.64 -10.54 -33.43
N GLY A 189 44.59 -10.05 -34.12
CA GLY A 189 44.23 -10.45 -35.48
C GLY A 189 43.60 -11.85 -35.59
N MET A 190 43.28 -12.49 -34.46
CA MET A 190 42.77 -13.87 -34.40
C MET A 190 41.24 -13.96 -34.48
N LEU A 191 40.54 -12.82 -34.51
CA LEU A 191 39.08 -12.76 -34.58
C LEU A 191 38.63 -12.22 -35.94
N SER A 192 37.94 -13.05 -36.74
CA SER A 192 37.36 -12.58 -37.99
C SER A 192 36.08 -11.77 -37.75
N PRO A 193 35.84 -10.68 -38.50
CA PRO A 193 34.62 -9.87 -38.37
C PRO A 193 33.33 -10.68 -38.51
N LEU A 194 33.34 -11.74 -39.33
CA LEU A 194 32.22 -12.65 -39.53
C LEU A 194 31.87 -13.42 -38.24
N VAL A 195 32.87 -13.96 -37.54
CA VAL A 195 32.66 -14.71 -36.30
C VAL A 195 32.13 -13.80 -35.19
N ALA A 196 32.64 -12.58 -35.10
CA ALA A 196 32.13 -11.58 -34.17
C ALA A 196 30.64 -11.23 -34.44
N ALA A 197 30.26 -11.04 -35.70
CA ALA A 197 28.89 -10.73 -36.09
C ALA A 197 27.91 -11.88 -35.77
N VAL A 198 28.32 -13.14 -36.01
CA VAL A 198 27.52 -14.32 -35.67
C VAL A 198 27.36 -14.46 -34.16
N ALA A 199 28.44 -14.30 -33.38
CA ALA A 199 28.40 -14.37 -31.92
C ALA A 199 27.49 -13.29 -31.31
N MET A 200 27.52 -12.07 -31.85
CA MET A 200 26.64 -10.96 -31.45
C MET A 200 25.16 -11.26 -31.73
N SER A 201 24.88 -11.90 -32.87
CA SER A 201 23.52 -12.30 -33.25
C SER A 201 22.97 -13.41 -32.34
N LEU A 202 23.78 -14.42 -32.04
CA LEU A 202 23.45 -15.49 -31.09
C LEU A 202 23.26 -14.97 -29.66
N SER A 203 24.08 -14.01 -29.22
CA SER A 203 23.94 -13.37 -27.91
C SER A 203 22.60 -12.65 -27.78
N SER A 204 22.16 -11.94 -28.83
CA SER A 204 20.86 -11.27 -28.86
C SER A 204 19.70 -12.27 -28.71
N ILE A 205 19.76 -13.40 -29.41
CA ILE A 205 18.75 -14.48 -29.31
C ILE A 205 18.73 -15.06 -27.89
N LEU A 206 19.89 -15.33 -27.29
CA LEU A 206 19.99 -15.84 -25.93
C LEU A 206 19.46 -14.85 -24.88
N VAL A 207 19.76 -13.55 -25.05
CA VAL A 207 19.25 -12.48 -24.18
C VAL A 207 17.72 -12.39 -24.28
N VAL A 208 17.18 -12.44 -25.50
CA VAL A 208 15.72 -12.43 -25.72
C VAL A 208 15.07 -13.68 -25.11
N ALA A 209 15.66 -14.87 -25.32
CA ALA A 209 15.17 -16.11 -24.73
C ALA A 209 15.21 -16.08 -23.20
N ASN A 210 16.28 -15.54 -22.60
CA ASN A 210 16.40 -15.38 -21.15
C ASN A 210 15.41 -14.33 -20.61
N ALA A 211 15.17 -13.24 -21.34
CA ALA A 211 14.21 -12.21 -20.98
C ALA A 211 12.75 -12.71 -21.06
N ALA A 212 12.43 -13.53 -22.07
CA ALA A 212 11.09 -14.09 -22.29
C ALA A 212 10.70 -15.20 -21.30
N ARG A 213 11.65 -15.69 -20.48
CA ARG A 213 11.37 -16.74 -19.50
C ARG A 213 10.30 -16.24 -18.50
N PRO A 214 9.23 -17.01 -18.22
CA PRO A 214 8.21 -16.60 -17.25
C PRO A 214 8.84 -16.26 -15.89
N ILE A 215 8.45 -15.13 -15.31
CA ILE A 215 8.97 -14.66 -14.01
C ILE A 215 8.08 -15.14 -12.85
N LEU A 216 6.77 -15.22 -13.08
CA LEU A 216 5.81 -15.80 -12.14
C LEU A 216 5.38 -17.19 -12.65
N GLY A 217 5.56 -18.22 -11.81
CA GLY A 217 4.65 -19.36 -11.82
C GLY A 217 3.29 -18.94 -11.23
N LYS A 218 2.28 -19.83 -11.31
CA LYS A 218 0.94 -19.66 -10.71
C LYS A 218 0.97 -18.79 -9.45
N ASP A 219 0.03 -17.84 -9.39
CA ASP A 219 -0.04 -16.82 -8.34
C ASP A 219 0.08 -17.54 -6.97
N PRO A 220 1.12 -17.31 -6.16
CA PRO A 220 1.30 -18.03 -4.88
C PRO A 220 0.14 -17.83 -3.90
N PHE A 221 -0.75 -16.89 -4.25
CA PHE A 221 -1.91 -16.45 -3.51
C PHE A 221 -3.23 -16.65 -4.29
N GLU A 222 -3.22 -17.35 -5.44
CA GLU A 222 -4.43 -17.86 -6.12
C GLU A 222 -5.12 -18.88 -5.20
N GLY A 223 -6.15 -18.45 -4.46
CA GLY A 223 -7.01 -19.34 -3.68
C GLY A 223 -7.29 -18.94 -2.23
N GLN A 224 -6.83 -17.78 -1.74
CA GLN A 224 -7.08 -17.35 -0.34
C GLN A 224 -8.06 -16.16 -0.20
N GLY A 225 -8.80 -15.80 -1.25
CA GLY A 225 -9.63 -14.57 -1.26
C GLY A 225 -11.10 -14.72 -1.62
N GLU A 226 -11.60 -15.94 -1.80
CA GLU A 226 -13.01 -16.20 -2.13
C GLU A 226 -13.72 -16.87 -0.96
N ASP A 227 -13.78 -16.22 0.20
CA ASP A 227 -14.68 -16.65 1.28
C ASP A 227 -14.91 -15.52 2.29
N GLU A 228 -15.41 -14.37 1.85
CA GLU A 228 -16.24 -13.52 2.73
C GLU A 228 -17.35 -12.89 1.89
N GLY A 229 -18.52 -13.52 1.98
CA GLY A 229 -19.77 -12.99 1.47
C GLY A 229 -19.99 -11.58 1.99
N GLY A 230 -20.35 -10.67 1.07
CA GLY A 230 -20.80 -9.34 1.45
C GLY A 230 -22.04 -9.45 2.32
N GLU A 231 -21.86 -9.40 3.63
CA GLU A 231 -22.94 -9.24 4.58
C GLU A 231 -23.55 -7.85 4.33
N ARG A 232 -24.72 -7.85 3.69
CA ARG A 232 -25.51 -6.63 3.52
C ARG A 232 -25.74 -6.05 4.92
N PRO A 233 -25.47 -4.75 5.15
CA PRO A 233 -25.80 -4.15 6.44
C PRO A 233 -27.28 -4.37 6.71
N ALA A 234 -27.60 -4.89 7.89
CA ALA A 234 -28.97 -5.12 8.31
C ALA A 234 -29.78 -3.81 8.17
N PRO A 235 -31.02 -3.86 7.65
CA PRO A 235 -31.83 -2.67 7.48
C PRO A 235 -32.03 -1.97 8.82
N VAL A 236 -31.77 -0.66 8.85
CA VAL A 236 -31.98 0.20 10.00
C VAL A 236 -33.49 0.21 10.30
N PRO A 237 -33.94 -0.14 11.53
CA PRO A 237 -35.34 -0.06 11.89
C PRO A 237 -35.80 1.41 11.82
N GLY A 238 -36.77 1.73 10.95
CA GLY A 238 -37.47 3.02 10.95
C GLY A 238 -37.28 3.96 9.76
N ALA A 239 -36.64 3.55 8.64
CA ALA A 239 -36.61 4.39 7.45
C ALA A 239 -37.98 4.37 6.71
N PRO A 240 -38.63 5.52 6.44
CA PRO A 240 -39.86 5.55 5.67
C PRO A 240 -39.61 5.16 4.21
N SER A 241 -40.36 4.18 3.73
CA SER A 241 -40.35 3.71 2.34
C SER A 241 -40.91 4.81 1.42
N SER A 242 -40.04 5.58 0.77
CA SER A 242 -40.45 6.43 -0.35
C SER A 242 -40.55 5.57 -1.62
N ALA A 243 -41.76 5.08 -1.90
CA ALA A 243 -42.13 4.58 -3.21
C ALA A 243 -42.36 5.76 -4.16
N ARG A 244 -41.66 5.76 -5.30
CA ARG A 244 -42.14 6.25 -6.59
C ARG A 244 -41.39 5.53 -7.71
#